data_AF-A0A0C3I6E1-F1
#
_entry.id   AF-A0A0C3I6E1-F1
#
_cell.length_a   1.000
_cell.length_b   1.000
_cell.length_c   1.000
_cell.angle_alpha   90.00
_cell.angle_beta   90.00
_cell.angle_gamma   90.00
#
_symmetry.space_group_name_H-M   'P 1'
#
loop_
_entity.id
_entity.type
_entity.pdbx_description
1 polymer ?
#
loop_
_entity_poly.entity_id
_entity_poly.type
_entity_poly.pdbx_seq_one_letter_code
_entity_poly.pdbx_strand_id
1 'polypeptide(L)' 'RTRATKNIFQDWLFNGYRRLAGQVPYWIVPFAIGYGTYAWAKRRDAWQNSKAGHLALHGHEH' A
#
# COMPACT_ATOMS: atom_id res chain seq x y z
N ARG A 1 10.21 40.72 -20.94
CA ARG A 1 11.08 39.55 -20.62
C ARG A 1 10.33 38.64 -19.65
N THR A 2 9.90 37.46 -20.07
CA THR A 2 9.40 36.38 -19.21
C THR A 2 10.59 35.73 -18.48
N ARG A 3 10.49 35.51 -17.18
CA ARG A 3 11.53 34.81 -16.40
C ARG A 3 11.29 33.31 -16.54
N ALA A 4 12.07 32.64 -17.39
CA ALA A 4 11.88 31.23 -17.78
C ALA A 4 11.86 30.22 -16.60
N THR A 5 12.50 30.55 -15.48
CA THR A 5 12.60 29.69 -14.28
C THR A 5 11.79 30.19 -13.10
N LYS A 6 11.09 31.32 -13.23
CA LYS A 6 10.25 31.82 -12.14
C LYS A 6 9.10 30.83 -11.95
N ASN A 7 9.04 30.20 -10.77
CA ASN A 7 8.06 29.20 -10.34
C ASN A 7 8.23 27.77 -10.88
N ILE A 8 9.35 27.42 -11.51
CA ILE A 8 9.54 26.09 -12.10
C ILE A 8 9.29 24.94 -11.11
N PHE A 9 9.72 25.09 -9.85
CA PHE A 9 9.51 24.08 -8.81
C PHE A 9 8.04 23.95 -8.41
N GLN A 10 7.37 25.08 -8.23
CA GLN A 10 5.97 25.13 -7.84
C GLN A 10 5.09 24.55 -8.96
N ASP A 11 5.35 24.94 -10.20
CA ASP A 11 4.63 24.46 -11.37
C ASP A 11 4.91 22.98 -11.62
N TRP A 12 6.15 22.54 -11.47
CA TRP A 12 6.50 21.12 -11.59
C TRP A 12 5.79 20.27 -10.53
N LEU A 13 5.75 20.73 -9.27
CA LEU A 13 5.13 19.99 -8.17
C LEU A 13 3.61 19.86 -8.39
N PHE A 14 2.91 20.97 -8.68
CA PHE A 14 1.45 20.93 -8.87
C PHE A 14 1.06 20.18 -10.15
N ASN A 15 1.81 20.37 -11.24
CA ASN A 15 1.54 19.62 -12.47
C ASN A 15 1.87 18.13 -12.33
N GLY A 16 2.97 17.79 -11.64
CA GLY A 16 3.35 16.42 -11.33
C GLY A 16 2.30 15.73 -10.47
N TYR A 17 1.90 16.36 -9.36
CA TYR A 17 0.85 15.87 -8.48
C TYR A 17 -0.47 15.63 -9.22
N ARG A 18 -0.93 16.61 -10.02
CA ARG A 18 -2.17 16.48 -10.81
C ARG A 18 -2.12 15.28 -11.76
N ARG A 19 -0.98 15.05 -12.42
CA ARG A 19 -0.79 13.93 -13.34
C ARG A 19 -0.80 12.59 -12.62
N LEU A 20 -0.10 12.50 -11.50
CA LEU A 20 -0.06 11.28 -10.69
C LEU A 20 -1.44 10.97 -10.09
N ALA A 21 -2.11 11.94 -9.50
CA ALA A 21 -3.43 11.79 -8.90
C ALA A 21 -4.48 11.28 -9.91
N GLY A 22 -4.44 11.74 -11.17
CA GLY A 22 -5.32 11.23 -12.23
C GLY A 22 -5.06 9.78 -12.62
N GLN A 23 -3.85 9.25 -12.34
CA GLN A 23 -3.48 7.88 -12.65
C GLN A 23 -3.65 6.93 -11.46
N VAL A 24 -3.63 7.45 -10.21
CA VAL A 24 -3.78 6.68 -8.97
C VAL A 24 -4.89 5.63 -9.04
N PRO A 25 -6.14 5.95 -9.46
CA PRO A 25 -7.23 4.98 -9.47
C PRO A 25 -6.96 3.71 -10.30
N TYR A 26 -6.16 3.80 -11.37
CA TYR A 26 -5.93 2.68 -12.28
C TYR A 26 -4.98 1.62 -11.71
N TRP A 27 -4.03 2.01 -10.87
CA TRP A 27 -3.03 1.09 -10.31
C TRP A 27 -3.18 0.90 -8.81
N ILE A 28 -3.93 1.75 -8.11
CA ILE A 28 -4.09 1.63 -6.65
C ILE A 28 -4.84 0.37 -6.26
N VAL A 29 -5.76 -0.12 -7.09
CA VAL A 29 -6.56 -1.32 -6.82
C VAL A 29 -5.67 -2.57 -6.69
N PRO A 30 -4.87 -2.96 -7.70
CA PRO A 30 -3.98 -4.13 -7.54
C PRO A 30 -2.94 -3.92 -6.44
N PHE A 31 -2.48 -2.68 -6.22
CA PHE A 31 -1.52 -2.37 -5.16
C PHE A 31 -2.12 -2.57 -3.75
N ALA A 32 -3.34 -2.06 -3.54
CA ALA A 32 -4.08 -2.22 -2.29
C ALA A 32 -4.41 -3.69 -2.01
N ILE A 33 -4.78 -4.45 -3.04
CA ILE A 33 -5.00 -5.89 -2.91
C ILE A 33 -3.71 -6.59 -2.51
N GLY A 34 -2.62 -6.38 -3.26
CA GLY A 34 -1.33 -7.03 -2.97
C GLY A 34 -0.82 -6.73 -1.56
N TYR A 35 -0.83 -5.46 -1.16
CA TYR A 35 -0.39 -5.05 0.17
C TYR A 35 -1.34 -5.53 1.27
N GLY A 36 -2.65 -5.46 1.04
CA GLY A 36 -3.66 -5.95 1.97
C GLY A 36 -3.53 -7.44 2.24
N THR A 37 -3.39 -8.25 1.18
CA THR A 37 -3.17 -9.69 1.28
C THR A 37 -1.86 -10.00 1.99
N TYR A 38 -0.76 -9.31 1.66
CA TYR A 38 0.52 -9.49 2.34
C TYR A 38 0.43 -9.17 3.84
N ALA A 39 -0.18 -8.04 4.21
CA ALA A 39 -0.34 -7.63 5.59
C ALA A 39 -1.21 -8.61 6.40
N TRP A 40 -2.29 -9.10 5.79
CA TRP A 40 -3.13 -10.14 6.38
C TRP A 40 -2.36 -11.45 6.56
N ALA A 41 -1.67 -11.93 5.52
CA ALA A 41 -0.92 -13.19 5.55
C ALA A 41 0.15 -13.16 6.65
N LYS A 42 0.91 -12.07 6.75
CA LYS A 42 1.93 -11.90 7.80
C LYS A 42 1.33 -11.93 9.21
N ARG A 43 0.16 -11.31 9.41
CA ARG A 43 -0.54 -11.34 10.71
C ARG A 43 -1.09 -12.74 11.02
N ARG A 44 -1.63 -13.42 10.00
CA ARG A 44 -2.17 -14.78 10.12
C ARG A 44 -1.05 -15.75 10.50
N ASP A 45 0.06 -15.73 9.77
CA ASP A 45 1.24 -16.56 10.02
C ASP A 45 1.82 -16.34 11.42
N ALA A 46 1.96 -15.07 11.84
CA ALA A 46 2.41 -14.74 13.20
C ALA A 46 1.45 -15.28 14.28
N TRP A 47 0.13 -15.26 14.01
CA TRP A 47 -0.85 -15.84 14.93
C TRP A 47 -0.77 -17.36 14.99
N GLN A 48 -0.62 -18.04 13.84
CA GLN A 48 -0.53 -19.51 13.80
C GLN A 48 0.69 -20.02 14.57
N ASN A 49 1.82 -19.32 14.43
CA ASN A 49 3.06 -19.62 15.17
C ASN A 49 3.02 -19.16 16.64
N SER A 50 1.96 -18.50 17.09
CA SER A 50 1.79 -18.13 18.50
C SER A 50 1.27 -19.31 19.33
N LYS A 51 1.45 -19.26 20.66
CA LYS A 51 0.92 -20.28 21.59
C LYS A 51 -0.59 -20.44 21.47
N ALA A 52 -1.32 -19.32 21.30
CA ALA A 52 -2.76 -19.33 21.09
C ALA A 52 -3.14 -19.98 19.75
N GLY A 53 -2.34 -19.75 18.71
CA GLY A 53 -2.50 -20.39 17.41
C GLY A 53 -2.28 -21.90 17.47
N HIS A 54 -1.21 -22.34 18.15
CA HIS A 54 -0.95 -23.77 18.35
C HIS A 54 -2.08 -24.46 19.11
N LEU A 55 -2.61 -23.87 20.18
CA LEU A 55 -3.75 -24.42 20.93
C LEU A 55 -5.02 -24.50 20.07
N ALA A 56 -5.31 -23.47 19.28
CA ALA A 56 -6.51 -23.41 18.44
C ALA A 56 -6.42 -24.29 17.17
N LEU A 57 -5.22 -24.48 16.62
CA LEU A 57 -4.97 -25.34 15.45
C LEU A 57 -4.84 -26.82 15.85
N HIS A 58 -4.03 -27.14 16.86
CA HIS A 58 -3.86 -28.52 17.34
C HIS A 58 -5.08 -29.04 18.11
N GLY A 59 -5.90 -28.16 18.70
CA GLY A 59 -7.16 -28.56 19.36
C GLY A 59 -8.31 -28.89 18.38
N HIS A 60 -8.11 -28.69 17.08
CA HIS A 60 -9.11 -28.93 16.04
C HIS A 60 -8.81 -30.20 15.21
N GLU A 61 -7.69 -30.87 15.46
CA GLU A 61 -7.24 -32.11 14.79
C GLU A 61 -7.54 -33.40 15.60
N HIS A 62 -8.32 -33.29 16.68
CA HIS A 62 -8.83 -34.43 17.47
C HIS A 62 -10.36 -34.51 17.44
#